data_AF-A0A0K2GJI2-F1
#
_entry.id   AF-A0A0K2GJI2-F1
#
_cell.length_a   1.000
_cell.length_b   1.000
_cell.length_c   1.000
_cell.angle_alpha   90.00
_cell.angle_beta   90.00
_cell.angle_gamma   90.00
#
_symmetry.space_group_name_H-M   'P 1'
#
loop_
_entity.id
_entity.type
_entity.pdbx_description
1 polymer ?
#
loop_
_entity_poly.entity_id
_entity_poly.type
_entity_poly.pdbx_seq_one_letter_code
_entity_poly.pdbx_strand_id
1 'polypeptide(L)'
;MKSILIRVVVLFQAISLLNPAGMVAEDVVGHAERMLKQAAQESRHWHSRQDSIQRDLHDIVFFLDQSVNAAEKSDHEARREYAGEALVLLQRGMTAGYFDETKAQPVVSFIRRLLEG
;
A
#
# COMPACT_ATOMS: atom_id res chain seq x y z
N MET A 1 8.83 34.24 -18.29
CA MET A 1 9.38 33.03 -17.64
C MET A 1 9.19 33.14 -16.14
N LYS A 2 8.15 32.49 -15.59
CA LYS A 2 7.99 32.25 -14.15
C LYS A 2 7.61 30.78 -14.00
N SER A 3 8.61 30.00 -13.61
CA SER A 3 8.65 28.59 -13.21
C SER A 3 7.32 28.08 -12.64
N ILE A 4 6.70 27.05 -13.22
CA ILE A 4 6.93 25.60 -12.92
C ILE A 4 6.62 25.21 -11.45
N LEU A 5 6.04 26.10 -10.64
CA LEU A 5 5.71 25.81 -9.23
C LEU A 5 4.29 25.23 -8.99
N ILE A 6 3.61 24.74 -10.03
CA ILE A 6 2.22 24.23 -9.93
C ILE A 6 2.13 22.70 -10.19
N ARG A 7 3.25 22.01 -10.46
CA ARG A 7 3.21 20.64 -11.03
C ARG A 7 3.45 19.46 -10.07
N VAL A 8 3.54 19.65 -8.74
CA VAL A 8 3.84 18.52 -7.83
C VAL A 8 2.76 18.26 -6.76
N VAL A 9 1.73 19.10 -6.65
CA VAL A 9 0.65 18.93 -5.63
C VAL A 9 -0.64 18.34 -6.23
N VAL A 10 -0.69 18.05 -7.54
CA VAL A 10 -1.91 17.59 -8.25
C VAL A 10 -1.79 16.13 -8.72
N LEU A 11 -1.29 15.22 -7.88
CA LEU A 11 -1.52 13.78 -8.07
C LEU A 11 -2.30 13.12 -6.94
N PHE A 12 -2.77 13.89 -5.96
CA PHE A 12 -3.59 13.40 -4.84
C PHE A 12 -5.08 13.78 -4.93
N GLN A 13 -5.50 14.55 -5.94
CA GLN A 13 -6.91 14.93 -6.10
C GLN A 13 -7.76 13.96 -6.94
N ALA A 14 -7.18 12.90 -7.52
CA ALA A 14 -7.97 11.90 -8.26
C ALA A 14 -8.52 10.77 -7.38
N ILE A 15 -8.00 10.55 -6.16
CA ILE A 15 -8.45 9.45 -5.27
C ILE A 15 -9.40 9.95 -4.17
N SER A 16 -9.59 11.27 -4.05
CA SER A 16 -10.58 11.84 -3.10
C SER A 16 -12.00 11.97 -3.68
N LEU A 17 -12.26 11.40 -4.86
CA LEU A 17 -13.58 11.34 -5.52
C LEU A 17 -14.16 9.92 -5.63
N LEU A 18 -13.49 8.91 -5.07
CA LEU A 18 -14.03 7.54 -5.01
C LEU A 18 -15.02 7.42 -3.83
N ASN A 19 -16.22 7.94 -4.10
CA ASN A 19 -17.51 7.36 -3.73
C ASN A 19 -17.50 6.29 -2.60
N PRO A 20 -18.09 6.57 -1.42
CA PRO A 20 -18.04 5.70 -0.23
C PRO A 20 -18.94 4.44 -0.29
N ALA A 21 -19.28 3.91 -1.47
CA ALA A 21 -20.36 2.90 -1.59
C ALA A 21 -20.16 1.77 -2.63
N GLY A 22 -18.96 1.50 -3.16
CA GLY A 22 -18.89 0.45 -4.18
C GLY A 22 -17.56 0.03 -4.79
N MET A 23 -16.41 0.29 -4.16
CA MET A 23 -15.21 -0.50 -4.51
C MET A 23 -15.33 -1.85 -3.81
N VAL A 24 -15.49 -2.91 -4.61
CA VAL A 24 -15.32 -4.29 -4.16
C VAL A 24 -13.92 -4.41 -3.56
N ALA A 25 -13.76 -5.11 -2.43
CA ALA A 25 -12.48 -5.32 -1.75
C ALA A 25 -11.31 -5.62 -2.69
N GLU A 26 -11.58 -6.41 -3.73
CA GLU A 26 -10.64 -6.80 -4.78
C GLU A 26 -10.01 -5.60 -5.52
N ASP A 27 -10.76 -4.51 -5.75
CA ASP A 27 -10.25 -3.32 -6.44
C ASP A 27 -9.26 -2.52 -5.57
N VAL A 28 -9.50 -2.48 -4.26
CA VAL A 28 -8.66 -1.76 -3.30
C VAL A 28 -7.34 -2.49 -3.08
N VAL A 29 -7.38 -3.81 -2.90
CA VAL A 29 -6.17 -4.65 -2.73
C VAL A 29 -5.34 -4.65 -4.02
N GLY A 30 -5.99 -4.79 -5.18
CA GLY A 30 -5.31 -4.72 -6.47
C GLY A 30 -4.66 -3.36 -6.72
N HIS A 31 -5.27 -2.26 -6.27
CA HIS A 31 -4.65 -0.94 -6.31
C HIS A 31 -3.39 -0.87 -5.42
N ALA A 32 -3.47 -1.35 -4.18
CA ALA A 32 -2.32 -1.40 -3.27
C ALA A 32 -1.16 -2.23 -3.84
N GLU A 33 -1.45 -3.38 -4.43
CA GLU A 33 -0.44 -4.22 -5.10
C GLU A 33 0.28 -3.45 -6.21
N ARG A 34 -0.45 -2.74 -7.08
CA ARG A 34 0.17 -1.95 -8.16
C ARG A 34 1.09 -0.86 -7.61
N MET A 35 0.68 -0.18 -6.55
CA MET A 35 1.51 0.85 -5.89
C MET A 35 2.77 0.25 -5.29
N LEU A 36 2.67 -0.90 -4.61
CA LEU A 36 3.82 -1.61 -4.06
C LEU A 36 4.76 -2.12 -5.16
N LYS A 37 4.23 -2.64 -6.27
CA LYS A 37 5.03 -3.05 -7.42
C LYS A 37 5.82 -1.88 -7.99
N GLN A 38 5.17 -0.72 -8.13
CA GLN A 38 5.85 0.49 -8.58
C GLN A 38 6.93 0.94 -7.57
N ALA A 39 6.60 0.98 -6.27
CA ALA A 39 7.56 1.34 -5.22
C ALA A 39 8.77 0.38 -5.18
N ALA A 40 8.55 -0.90 -5.44
CA ALA A 40 9.58 -1.93 -5.51
C ALA A 40 10.48 -1.79 -6.74
N GLN A 41 9.89 -1.62 -7.93
CA GLN A 41 10.60 -1.52 -9.21
C GLN A 41 11.50 -0.29 -9.28
N GLU A 42 11.12 0.79 -8.61
CA GLU A 42 11.88 2.04 -8.55
C GLU A 42 12.88 2.07 -7.38
N SER A 43 12.93 1.02 -6.56
CA SER A 43 13.91 0.89 -5.49
C SER A 43 15.31 0.61 -6.04
N ARG A 44 16.33 1.05 -5.29
CA ARG A 44 17.75 0.79 -5.64
C ARG A 44 18.09 -0.71 -5.64
N HIS A 45 17.32 -1.51 -4.90
CA HIS A 45 17.58 -2.93 -4.72
C HIS A 45 16.83 -3.84 -5.67
N TRP A 46 15.90 -3.31 -6.49
CA TRP A 46 15.07 -4.10 -7.41
C TRP A 46 15.86 -5.17 -8.18
N HIS A 47 16.90 -4.76 -8.91
CA HIS A 47 17.68 -5.68 -9.75
C HIS A 47 18.61 -6.63 -8.98
N SER A 48 18.94 -6.33 -7.72
CA SER A 48 19.89 -7.12 -6.92
C SER A 48 19.22 -8.04 -5.89
N ARG A 49 17.96 -7.77 -5.56
CA ARG A 49 17.18 -8.48 -4.52
C ARG A 49 15.77 -8.83 -4.99
N GLN A 50 15.55 -8.89 -6.30
CA GLN A 50 14.22 -9.01 -6.93
C GLN A 50 13.35 -10.08 -6.26
N ASP A 51 13.86 -11.30 -6.11
CA ASP A 51 13.10 -12.43 -5.54
C ASP A 51 12.68 -12.17 -4.08
N SER A 52 13.55 -11.53 -3.30
CA SER A 52 13.23 -11.18 -1.90
C SER A 52 12.18 -10.08 -1.84
N ILE A 53 12.30 -9.07 -2.71
CA ILE A 53 11.35 -7.95 -2.81
C ILE A 53 9.98 -8.45 -3.29
N GLN A 54 9.95 -9.37 -4.27
CA GLN A 54 8.72 -9.97 -4.76
C GLN A 54 8.04 -10.82 -3.69
N ARG A 55 8.80 -11.55 -2.87
CA ARG A 55 8.25 -12.30 -1.72
C ARG A 55 7.65 -11.35 -0.69
N ASP A 56 8.40 -10.33 -0.26
CA ASP A 56 7.90 -9.32 0.69
C ASP A 56 6.62 -8.64 0.15
N LEU A 57 6.58 -8.29 -1.14
CA LEU A 57 5.40 -7.72 -1.78
C LEU A 57 4.20 -8.67 -1.73
N HIS A 58 4.42 -9.94 -2.08
CA HIS A 58 3.36 -10.95 -2.07
C HIS A 58 2.80 -11.14 -0.66
N ASP A 59 3.67 -11.21 0.35
CA ASP A 59 3.25 -11.37 1.75
C ASP A 59 2.47 -10.15 2.25
N ILE A 60 2.91 -8.93 1.91
CA ILE A 60 2.18 -7.69 2.25
C ILE A 60 0.78 -7.69 1.61
N VAL A 61 0.68 -8.06 0.33
CA VAL A 61 -0.61 -8.09 -0.39
C VAL A 61 -1.52 -9.17 0.17
N PHE A 62 -0.98 -10.34 0.52
CA PHE A 62 -1.73 -11.40 1.18
C PHE A 62 -2.35 -10.91 2.50
N PHE A 63 -1.57 -10.29 3.38
CA PHE A 63 -2.10 -9.77 4.65
C PHE A 63 -3.10 -8.64 4.45
N LEU A 64 -2.91 -7.77 3.45
CA LEU A 64 -3.89 -6.76 3.09
C LEU A 64 -5.22 -7.38 2.67
N ASP A 65 -5.20 -8.40 1.81
CA ASP A 65 -6.39 -9.12 1.38
C ASP A 65 -7.11 -9.77 2.57
N GLN A 66 -6.38 -10.46 3.44
CA GLN A 66 -6.95 -11.06 4.65
C GLN A 66 -7.57 -10.01 5.59
N SER A 67 -6.93 -8.85 5.74
CA SER A 67 -7.47 -7.75 6.56
C SER A 67 -8.77 -7.20 6.00
N VAL A 68 -8.84 -6.97 4.69
CA VAL A 68 -10.06 -6.47 4.04
C VAL A 68 -11.18 -7.51 4.12
N ASN A 69 -10.89 -8.78 3.86
CA ASN A 69 -11.86 -9.87 4.01
C ASN A 69 -12.38 -10.00 5.45
N ALA A 70 -11.52 -9.78 6.45
CA ALA A 70 -11.94 -9.73 7.85
C ALA A 70 -12.84 -8.52 8.15
N ALA A 71 -12.54 -7.35 7.56
CA ALA A 71 -13.38 -6.17 7.67
C ALA A 71 -14.79 -6.40 7.12
N GLU A 72 -14.93 -7.06 5.96
CA GLU A 72 -16.22 -7.42 5.37
C GLU A 72 -17.04 -8.36 6.28
N LYS A 73 -16.35 -9.24 7.01
CA LYS A 73 -16.95 -10.16 7.98
C LYS A 73 -17.20 -9.53 9.35
N SER A 74 -16.90 -8.24 9.53
CA SER A 74 -16.94 -7.55 10.83
C SER A 74 -16.05 -8.21 11.90
N ASP A 75 -14.99 -8.91 11.48
CA ASP A 75 -13.99 -9.48 12.37
C ASP A 75 -12.90 -8.44 12.65
N HIS A 76 -13.17 -7.60 13.66
CA HIS A 76 -12.32 -6.47 14.02
C HIS A 76 -10.97 -6.89 14.61
N GLU A 77 -10.86 -8.09 15.18
CA GLU A 77 -9.60 -8.62 15.72
C GLU A 77 -8.70 -9.06 14.57
N ALA A 78 -9.19 -9.97 13.72
CA ALA A 78 -8.43 -10.48 12.58
C ALA A 78 -8.06 -9.35 11.60
N ARG A 79 -8.96 -8.39 11.36
CA ARG A 79 -8.64 -7.22 10.52
C ARG A 79 -7.42 -6.48 11.04
N ARG A 80 -7.37 -6.19 12.35
CA ARG A 80 -6.27 -5.43 12.97
C ARG A 80 -4.98 -6.24 13.00
N GLU A 81 -5.06 -7.53 13.27
CA GLU A 81 -3.92 -8.45 13.22
C GLU A 81 -3.27 -8.43 11.83
N TYR A 82 -4.03 -8.72 10.78
CA TYR A 82 -3.51 -8.77 9.42
C TYR A 82 -3.04 -7.39 8.92
N ALA A 83 -3.75 -6.31 9.24
CA ALA A 83 -3.29 -4.96 8.92
C ALA A 83 -1.96 -4.64 9.63
N GLY A 84 -1.79 -5.09 10.87
CA GLY A 84 -0.56 -4.94 11.64
C GLY A 84 0.62 -5.65 10.97
N GLU A 85 0.45 -6.90 10.59
CA GLU A 85 1.47 -7.69 9.89
C GLU A 85 1.88 -7.04 8.55
N ALA A 86 0.90 -6.60 7.76
CA ALA A 86 1.15 -5.86 6.52
C ALA A 86 1.97 -4.58 6.77
N LEU A 87 1.64 -3.83 7.82
CA LEU A 87 2.36 -2.60 8.17
C LEU A 87 3.81 -2.89 8.56
N VAL A 88 4.03 -3.90 9.40
CA VAL A 88 5.37 -4.29 9.87
C VAL A 88 6.26 -4.68 8.70
N LEU A 89 5.74 -5.52 7.78
CA LEU A 89 6.48 -5.93 6.59
C LEU A 89 6.79 -4.75 5.67
N LEU A 90 5.81 -3.88 5.41
CA LEU A 90 6.02 -2.72 4.56
C LEU A 90 7.05 -1.75 5.16
N GLN A 91 6.99 -1.49 6.47
CA GLN A 91 7.97 -0.66 7.17
C GLN A 91 9.37 -1.27 7.15
N ARG A 92 9.48 -2.58 7.35
CA ARG A 92 10.75 -3.31 7.21
C ARG A 92 11.32 -3.16 5.81
N GLY A 93 10.49 -3.37 4.79
CA GLY A 93 10.90 -3.22 3.39
C GLY A 93 11.33 -1.80 3.03
N MET A 94 10.61 -0.78 3.48
CA MET A 94 11.01 0.63 3.30
C MET A 94 12.35 0.93 4.00
N THR A 95 12.52 0.46 5.24
CA THR A 95 13.78 0.63 5.99
C THR A 95 14.96 -0.06 5.31
N ALA A 96 14.73 -1.23 4.71
CA ALA A 96 15.71 -1.95 3.90
C ALA A 96 15.94 -1.34 2.51
N GLY A 97 15.19 -0.29 2.14
CA GLY A 97 15.25 0.34 0.82
C GLY A 97 14.67 -0.52 -0.32
N TYR A 98 13.84 -1.51 0.00
CA TYR A 98 13.17 -2.39 -0.97
C TYR A 98 11.96 -1.74 -1.62
N PHE A 99 11.37 -0.76 -0.95
CA PHE A 99 10.28 0.05 -1.46
C PHE A 99 10.66 1.52 -1.34
N ASP A 100 10.43 2.30 -2.40
CA ASP A 100 10.49 3.75 -2.31
C ASP A 100 9.43 4.27 -1.33
N GLU A 101 9.90 4.98 -0.29
CA GLU A 101 9.06 5.43 0.82
C GLU A 101 7.95 6.37 0.36
N THR A 102 8.26 7.29 -0.56
CA THR A 102 7.28 8.28 -1.05
C THR A 102 6.14 7.58 -1.80
N LYS A 103 6.45 6.55 -2.58
CA LYS A 103 5.46 5.77 -3.35
C LYS A 103 4.69 4.77 -2.51
N ALA A 104 5.31 4.22 -1.47
CA ALA A 104 4.65 3.30 -0.54
C ALA A 104 3.71 4.01 0.46
N GLN A 105 3.89 5.31 0.70
CA GLN A 105 3.14 6.07 1.69
C GLN A 105 1.60 6.00 1.58
N PRO A 106 0.98 5.96 0.39
CA PRO A 106 -0.46 5.80 0.29
C PRO A 106 -0.93 4.42 0.76
N VAL A 107 -0.13 3.37 0.57
CA VAL A 107 -0.42 2.02 1.09
C VAL A 107 -0.28 1.99 2.61
N VAL A 108 0.74 2.64 3.17
CA VAL A 108 0.86 2.85 4.63
C VAL A 108 -0.39 3.53 5.21
N SER A 109 -0.88 4.57 4.52
CA SER A 109 -2.08 5.30 4.95
C SER A 109 -3.33 4.44 4.87
N PHE A 110 -3.45 3.58 3.86
CA PHE A 110 -4.53 2.62 3.75
C PHE A 110 -4.50 1.60 4.90
N ILE A 111 -3.33 1.00 5.18
CA ILE A 111 -3.17 0.04 6.28
C ILE A 111 -3.55 0.66 7.63
N ARG A 112 -3.15 1.92 7.88
CA ARG A 112 -3.52 2.62 9.12
C ARG A 112 -5.03 2.80 9.29
N ARG A 113 -5.77 3.04 8.22
CA ARG A 113 -7.24 3.11 8.29
C ARG A 113 -7.86 1.75 8.64
N LEU A 114 -7.28 0.64 8.17
CA LEU A 114 -7.71 -0.71 8.54
C LEU A 114 -7.46 -1.01 10.03
N LEU A 115 -6.42 -0.40 10.62
CA LEU A 115 -6.12 -0.50 12.05
C LEU A 115 -7.07 0.34 12.94
N GLU A 116 -7.55 1.46 12.41
CA GLU A 116 -8.43 2.42 13.12
C GLU A 116 -9.91 2.06 13.07
N GLY A 117 -10.36 1.42 11.99
CA GLY A 117 -11.73 0.92 11.86
C GLY A 117 -12.03 -0.13 12.91
#